data_AF-A0A7Y7ACC9-F1
#
_entry.id   AF-A0A7Y7ACC9-F1
#
_cell.length_a   1.000
_cell.length_b   1.000
_cell.length_c   1.000
_cell.angle_alpha   90.00
_cell.angle_beta   90.00
_cell.angle_gamma   90.00
#
_symmetry.space_group_name_H-M   'P 1'
#
loop_
_entity.id
_entity.type
_entity.pdbx_description
1 polymer ?
#
loop_
_entity_poly.entity_id
_entity_poly.type
_entity_poly.pdbx_seq_one_letter_code
_entity_poly.pdbx_strand_id
1 'polypeptide(L)'
;MKLIDVLDQTNTIEKSSFYKILNNLIEEGETDEIEEILNKNRHVKEIDHFNINKVFMHLRKEFKKHIQFELASNLSQLDILIDILIRDGNVIMKDRWFHDLYKKEIEALSEASEIFTGLINTESKELESHRRRDYVIYRACVETAYTNDEANNQDKKVTSDEYSLLQTLSDELELSNEEIRLINFSIVPIEPLDQDVLIKNLKDLGIIFYHKKDYCVYVPDEIVKILREIRGKSIADKYLRRVLKVLKGPELNLVCKRHNINQRSGLEEKVKTIINQGISLKSLLKQGIHKEDTKLNDRKKTVNRIMEDLGIESRGSTIEDKIELIVQHFNIVEKDETIGISMDGYELLCKDLNEVLPHINNYLRDEFHFQEKEVLKAQFLADHNIKPRDILDLIVEADLRSFCDSKGVSFRGDEVQNILNSYTDTESIYIENFVNIGNRDLNALKTNNINITSAEIGLKYEEVTRILFRELGFNVNEELKAEVNSSKDKIDILIETGEKEVIIVECKTAKSTKYNKFSACSRQIKSYQKHLEKNGYRVIKTLLVAPDFTPDFIEDCDLDIELNLSLITSETLYNIWNGFKHAPQQVFPTNLLMRDALISDQKILKALKIK
;
A
#
# COMPACT_ATOMS: atom_id res chain seq x y z
N MET A 1 -5.62 -1.62 3.26
CA MET A 1 -6.77 -1.04 2.53
C MET A 1 -6.68 0.48 2.60
N LYS A 2 -6.86 1.18 1.48
CA LYS A 2 -6.70 2.64 1.44
C LYS A 2 -7.89 3.34 2.08
N LEU A 3 -7.69 4.58 2.54
CA LEU A 3 -8.75 5.40 3.11
C LEU A 3 -9.93 5.54 2.14
N ILE A 4 -9.68 5.75 0.85
CA ILE A 4 -10.74 5.88 -0.15
C ILE A 4 -11.63 4.63 -0.22
N ASP A 5 -11.03 3.44 -0.23
CA ASP A 5 -11.77 2.17 -0.25
C ASP A 5 -12.62 1.98 1.02
N VAL A 6 -12.04 2.33 2.19
CA VAL A 6 -12.76 2.28 3.48
C VAL A 6 -13.93 3.27 3.48
N LEU A 7 -13.75 4.45 2.91
CA LEU A 7 -14.84 5.41 2.73
C LEU A 7 -15.91 4.85 1.78
N ASP A 8 -15.56 4.19 0.69
CA ASP A 8 -16.55 3.59 -0.22
C ASP A 8 -17.34 2.44 0.43
N GLN A 9 -16.71 1.67 1.32
CA GLN A 9 -17.35 0.54 2.01
C GLN A 9 -18.22 0.92 3.21
N THR A 10 -18.07 2.13 3.75
CA THR A 10 -18.76 2.57 4.98
C THR A 10 -19.90 3.54 4.70
N ASN A 11 -20.89 3.60 5.60
CA ASN A 11 -22.00 4.55 5.48
C ASN A 11 -21.74 5.87 6.22
N THR A 12 -22.59 6.87 6.02
CA THR A 12 -22.44 8.22 6.60
C THR A 12 -22.37 8.24 8.14
N ILE A 13 -23.05 7.30 8.82
CA ILE A 13 -23.04 7.22 10.29
C ILE A 13 -21.67 6.72 10.76
N GLU A 14 -21.11 5.74 10.07
CA GLU A 14 -19.81 5.13 10.40
C GLU A 14 -18.66 6.12 10.22
N LYS A 15 -18.77 7.01 9.23
CA LYS A 15 -17.79 8.07 8.96
C LYS A 15 -17.92 9.31 9.86
N SER A 16 -18.98 9.41 10.64
CA SER A 16 -19.36 10.66 11.32
C SER A 16 -18.29 11.22 12.27
N SER A 17 -17.62 10.36 13.05
CA SER A 17 -16.55 10.78 13.97
C SER A 17 -15.31 11.26 13.21
N PHE A 18 -14.90 10.53 12.17
CA PHE A 18 -13.79 10.93 11.30
C PHE A 18 -14.04 12.29 10.64
N TYR A 19 -15.25 12.51 10.08
CA TYR A 19 -15.63 13.80 9.50
C TYR A 19 -15.64 14.95 10.50
N LYS A 20 -16.04 14.69 11.75
CA LYS A 20 -16.00 15.70 12.80
C LYS A 20 -14.56 16.11 13.12
N ILE A 21 -13.66 15.15 13.23
CA ILE A 21 -12.24 15.42 13.46
C ILE A 21 -11.65 16.21 12.29
N LEU A 22 -11.91 15.79 11.05
CA LEU A 22 -11.44 16.53 9.88
C LEU A 22 -11.91 17.99 9.89
N ASN A 23 -13.19 18.25 10.15
CA ASN A 23 -13.68 19.63 10.25
C ASN A 23 -12.95 20.44 11.33
N ASN A 24 -12.73 19.86 12.51
CA ASN A 24 -11.99 20.53 13.59
C ASN A 24 -10.54 20.84 13.17
N LEU A 25 -9.86 19.90 12.52
CA LEU A 25 -8.48 20.09 12.07
C LEU A 25 -8.38 21.11 10.93
N ILE A 26 -9.40 21.22 10.07
CA ILE A 26 -9.48 22.27 9.05
C ILE A 26 -9.56 23.64 9.71
N GLU A 27 -10.35 23.80 10.78
CA GLU A 27 -10.44 25.07 11.52
C GLU A 27 -9.11 25.48 12.18
N GLU A 28 -8.27 24.52 12.57
CA GLU A 28 -6.96 24.76 13.19
C GLU A 28 -5.80 24.95 12.18
N GLY A 29 -5.94 24.41 10.97
CA GLY A 29 -4.86 24.24 9.99
C GLY A 29 -5.24 24.65 8.57
N GLU A 30 -6.17 25.60 8.40
CA GLU A 30 -6.67 26.05 7.11
C GLU A 30 -5.52 26.48 6.18
N THR A 31 -5.54 25.98 4.95
CA THR A 31 -4.59 26.33 3.89
C THR A 31 -5.36 26.63 2.61
N ASP A 32 -4.80 27.50 1.76
CA ASP A 32 -5.39 27.86 0.46
C ASP A 32 -5.71 26.61 -0.39
N GLU A 33 -4.88 25.56 -0.28
CA GLU A 33 -5.04 24.27 -0.96
C GLU A 33 -6.28 23.51 -0.49
N ILE A 34 -6.56 23.51 0.82
CA ILE A 34 -7.75 22.88 1.38
C ILE A 34 -9.00 23.66 0.97
N GLU A 35 -8.96 25.00 1.01
CA GLU A 35 -10.08 25.83 0.55
C GLU A 35 -10.43 25.59 -0.93
N GLU A 36 -9.42 25.44 -1.79
CA GLU A 36 -9.60 25.12 -3.21
C GLU A 36 -10.28 23.76 -3.41
N ILE A 37 -9.82 22.73 -2.68
CA ILE A 37 -10.42 21.38 -2.74
C ILE A 37 -11.88 21.40 -2.23
N LEU A 38 -12.15 22.17 -1.18
CA LEU A 38 -13.49 22.32 -0.61
C LEU A 38 -14.45 23.10 -1.53
N ASN A 39 -13.94 23.89 -2.48
CA ASN A 39 -14.70 24.60 -3.52
C ASN A 39 -15.92 25.36 -2.97
N LYS A 40 -15.72 26.12 -1.87
CA LYS A 40 -16.74 26.86 -1.08
C LYS A 40 -17.70 26.04 -0.22
N ASN A 41 -17.62 24.70 -0.21
CA ASN A 41 -18.34 23.89 0.75
C ASN A 41 -17.58 23.89 2.09
N ARG A 42 -18.22 24.33 3.18
CA ARG A 42 -17.57 24.37 4.51
C ARG A 42 -17.56 23.02 5.22
N HIS A 43 -18.18 21.99 4.66
CA HIS A 43 -18.38 20.71 5.33
C HIS A 43 -17.85 19.56 4.50
N VAL A 44 -16.92 18.80 5.08
CA VAL A 44 -16.30 17.60 4.47
C VAL A 44 -17.33 16.53 4.07
N LYS A 45 -18.53 16.56 4.66
CA LYS A 45 -19.63 15.63 4.34
C LYS A 45 -20.26 15.85 2.96
N GLU A 46 -20.03 17.02 2.35
CA GLU A 46 -20.69 17.46 1.12
C GLU A 46 -19.82 17.25 -0.13
N ILE A 47 -18.59 16.76 0.05
CA ILE A 47 -17.63 16.47 -1.03
C ILE A 47 -17.45 14.95 -1.22
N ASP A 48 -16.98 14.55 -2.40
CA ASP A 48 -16.74 13.14 -2.73
C ASP A 48 -15.55 12.54 -1.96
N HIS A 49 -15.50 11.21 -1.85
CA HIS A 49 -14.48 10.49 -1.07
C HIS A 49 -13.05 10.72 -1.58
N PHE A 50 -12.86 10.96 -2.87
CA PHE A 50 -11.55 11.25 -3.43
C PHE A 50 -11.03 12.61 -2.94
N ASN A 51 -11.87 13.65 -2.93
CA ASN A 51 -11.52 14.94 -2.35
C ASN A 51 -11.35 14.86 -0.83
N ILE A 52 -12.13 14.06 -0.12
CA ILE A 52 -11.93 13.81 1.33
C ILE A 52 -10.54 13.21 1.59
N ASN A 53 -10.13 12.22 0.81
CA ASN A 53 -8.82 11.61 0.92
C ASN A 53 -7.71 12.65 0.71
N LYS A 54 -7.84 13.54 -0.30
CA LYS A 54 -6.89 14.64 -0.50
C LYS A 54 -6.83 15.57 0.70
N VAL A 55 -7.97 16.02 1.21
CA VAL A 55 -8.04 16.89 2.41
C VAL A 55 -7.31 16.23 3.59
N PHE A 56 -7.58 14.95 3.87
CA PHE A 56 -6.88 14.22 4.92
C PHE A 56 -5.37 14.17 4.68
N MET A 57 -4.93 13.96 3.43
CA MET A 57 -3.51 13.92 3.08
C MET A 57 -2.78 15.25 3.36
N HIS A 58 -3.46 16.39 3.25
CA HIS A 58 -2.94 17.71 3.66
C HIS A 58 -2.91 17.87 5.19
N LEU A 59 -3.88 17.29 5.90
CA LEU A 59 -4.04 17.40 7.37
C LEU A 59 -3.29 16.34 8.20
N ARG A 60 -2.46 15.51 7.59
CA ARG A 60 -1.80 14.38 8.29
C ARG A 60 -0.95 14.83 9.48
N LYS A 61 -0.33 16.00 9.40
CA LYS A 61 0.54 16.52 10.47
C LYS A 61 -0.29 16.95 11.68
N GLU A 62 -1.41 17.60 11.44
CA GLU A 62 -2.39 18.07 12.41
C GLU A 62 -3.06 16.85 13.06
N PHE A 63 -3.48 15.87 12.25
CA PHE A 63 -4.04 14.61 12.74
C PHE A 63 -3.04 13.84 13.61
N LYS A 64 -1.76 13.76 13.21
CA LYS A 64 -0.71 13.15 14.02
C LYS A 64 -0.58 13.81 15.40
N LYS A 65 -0.56 15.15 15.44
CA LYS A 65 -0.51 15.91 16.71
C LYS A 65 -1.73 15.66 17.58
N HIS A 66 -2.92 15.60 16.98
CA HIS A 66 -4.16 15.28 17.69
C HIS A 66 -4.06 13.93 18.41
N ILE A 67 -3.60 12.87 17.71
CA ILE A 67 -3.43 11.55 18.33
C ILE A 67 -2.32 11.55 19.41
N GLN A 68 -1.22 12.27 19.20
CA GLN A 68 -0.14 12.39 20.18
C GLN A 68 -0.61 13.05 21.49
N PHE A 69 -1.51 14.03 21.41
CA PHE A 69 -2.08 14.67 22.59
C PHE A 69 -2.95 13.70 23.41
N GLU A 70 -3.76 12.90 22.73
CA GLU A 70 -4.63 11.89 23.35
C GLU A 70 -3.83 10.73 23.99
N LEU A 71 -2.68 10.38 23.40
CA LEU A 71 -1.76 9.36 23.93
C LEU A 71 -1.17 9.74 25.29
N ALA A 72 -0.81 11.01 25.50
CA ALA A 72 -0.25 11.45 26.77
C ALA A 72 -1.22 11.18 27.93
N SER A 73 -2.52 11.45 27.70
CA SER A 73 -3.57 11.32 28.73
C SER A 73 -3.99 9.87 29.01
N ASN A 74 -3.64 8.92 28.15
CA ASN A 74 -4.03 7.50 28.24
C ASN A 74 -2.84 6.56 28.01
N LEU A 75 -1.71 6.89 28.67
CA LEU A 75 -0.46 6.14 28.57
C LEU A 75 -0.69 4.65 28.86
N SER A 76 0.02 3.77 28.15
CA SER A 76 -0.13 2.29 28.19
C SER A 76 -1.39 1.73 27.52
N GLN A 77 -2.60 2.26 27.79
CA GLN A 77 -3.83 1.71 27.20
C GLN A 77 -3.91 1.92 25.68
N LEU A 78 -3.71 3.16 25.22
CA LEU A 78 -3.77 3.46 23.79
C LEU A 78 -2.52 2.93 23.06
N ASP A 79 -1.39 2.76 23.76
CA ASP A 79 -0.18 2.14 23.21
C ASP A 79 -0.43 0.69 22.76
N ILE A 80 -1.10 -0.13 23.58
CA ILE A 80 -1.43 -1.52 23.20
C ILE A 80 -2.31 -1.52 21.95
N LEU A 81 -3.33 -0.68 21.92
CA LEU A 81 -4.25 -0.62 20.79
C LEU A 81 -3.50 -0.24 19.51
N ILE A 82 -2.67 0.81 19.56
CA ILE A 82 -1.86 1.22 18.42
C ILE A 82 -0.91 0.08 17.99
N ASP A 83 -0.23 -0.57 18.92
CA ASP A 83 0.70 -1.67 18.63
C ASP A 83 0.02 -2.87 17.95
N ILE A 84 -1.28 -3.09 18.16
CA ILE A 84 -2.07 -4.08 17.41
C ILE A 84 -2.39 -3.54 16.03
N LEU A 85 -2.90 -2.30 15.92
CA LEU A 85 -3.37 -1.73 14.65
C LEU A 85 -2.25 -1.52 13.63
N ILE A 86 -1.01 -1.33 14.07
CA ILE A 86 0.12 -1.08 13.16
C ILE A 86 0.80 -2.35 12.63
N ARG A 87 0.39 -3.54 13.09
CA ARG A 87 0.95 -4.81 12.61
C ARG A 87 0.54 -5.03 11.15
N ASP A 88 1.47 -5.57 10.37
CA ASP A 88 1.17 -5.97 8.99
C ASP A 88 0.00 -6.96 8.99
N GLY A 89 -0.99 -6.73 8.12
CA GLY A 89 -2.19 -7.56 8.03
C GLY A 89 -3.36 -7.16 8.94
N ASN A 90 -3.22 -6.22 9.89
CA ASN A 90 -4.30 -5.86 10.80
C ASN A 90 -5.24 -4.73 10.32
N VAL A 91 -5.25 -4.45 9.01
CA VAL A 91 -6.04 -3.36 8.42
C VAL A 91 -7.54 -3.67 8.33
N ILE A 92 -7.92 -4.95 8.40
CA ILE A 92 -9.30 -5.42 8.40
C ILE A 92 -9.41 -6.53 9.45
N MET A 93 -10.29 -6.37 10.44
CA MET A 93 -10.46 -7.35 11.51
C MET A 93 -11.93 -7.45 11.94
N LYS A 94 -12.37 -8.63 12.37
CA LYS A 94 -13.63 -8.71 13.13
C LYS A 94 -13.45 -8.07 14.50
N ASP A 95 -14.46 -7.36 14.97
CA ASP A 95 -14.43 -6.68 16.27
C ASP A 95 -14.10 -7.60 17.45
N ARG A 96 -14.66 -8.82 17.46
CA ARG A 96 -14.37 -9.85 18.46
C ARG A 96 -12.92 -10.30 18.39
N TRP A 97 -12.41 -10.53 17.17
CA TRP A 97 -11.01 -10.94 16.99
C TRP A 97 -10.05 -9.85 17.45
N PHE A 98 -10.35 -8.59 17.10
CA PHE A 98 -9.57 -7.46 17.58
C PHE A 98 -9.59 -7.35 19.11
N HIS A 99 -10.73 -7.59 19.75
CA HIS A 99 -10.84 -7.64 21.21
C HIS A 99 -10.06 -8.80 21.84
N ASP A 100 -10.08 -9.98 21.21
CA ASP A 100 -9.31 -11.14 21.66
C ASP A 100 -7.79 -10.87 21.56
N LEU A 101 -7.34 -10.22 20.48
CA LEU A 101 -5.94 -9.77 20.35
C LEU A 101 -5.57 -8.78 21.46
N TYR A 102 -6.45 -7.82 21.75
CA TYR A 102 -6.24 -6.85 22.83
C TYR A 102 -6.09 -7.52 24.20
N LYS A 103 -6.96 -8.47 24.54
CA LYS A 103 -6.86 -9.25 25.79
C LYS A 103 -5.56 -10.04 25.87
N LYS A 104 -5.22 -10.74 24.79
CA LYS A 104 -3.98 -11.53 24.70
C LYS A 104 -2.75 -10.64 24.89
N GLU A 105 -2.76 -9.43 24.34
CA GLU A 105 -1.67 -8.47 24.52
C GLU A 105 -1.55 -7.95 25.95
N ILE A 106 -2.67 -7.74 26.66
CA ILE A 106 -2.62 -7.35 28.08
C ILE A 106 -2.04 -8.49 28.92
N GLU A 107 -2.49 -9.71 28.70
CA GLU A 107 -2.00 -10.89 29.43
C GLU A 107 -0.49 -11.08 29.20
N ALA A 108 -0.06 -11.05 27.93
CA ALA A 108 1.35 -11.17 27.58
C ALA A 108 2.21 -10.04 28.15
N LEU A 109 1.71 -8.80 28.12
CA LEU A 109 2.41 -7.64 28.68
C LEU A 109 2.55 -7.74 30.20
N SER A 110 1.52 -8.23 30.89
CA SER A 110 1.55 -8.44 32.34
C SER A 110 2.63 -9.44 32.72
N GLU A 111 2.64 -10.62 32.07
CA GLU A 111 3.66 -11.65 32.32
C GLU A 111 5.08 -11.14 31.99
N ALA A 112 5.25 -10.47 30.86
CA ALA A 112 6.55 -9.95 30.45
C ALA A 112 7.04 -8.83 31.39
N SER A 113 6.15 -7.94 31.86
CA SER A 113 6.52 -6.84 32.74
C SER A 113 6.93 -7.32 34.13
N GLU A 114 6.30 -8.37 34.66
CA GLU A 114 6.70 -9.00 35.92
C GLU A 114 8.13 -9.57 35.82
N ILE A 115 8.41 -10.33 34.75
CA ILE A 115 9.75 -10.90 34.48
C ILE A 115 10.77 -9.77 34.33
N PHE A 116 10.45 -8.74 33.55
CA PHE A 116 11.34 -7.62 33.28
C PHE A 116 11.66 -6.79 34.53
N THR A 117 10.65 -6.55 35.38
CA THR A 117 10.81 -5.86 36.66
C THR A 117 11.69 -6.67 37.61
N GLY A 118 11.54 -8.00 37.63
CA GLY A 118 12.43 -8.91 38.36
C GLY A 118 13.89 -8.79 37.91
N LEU A 119 14.13 -8.73 36.59
CA LEU A 119 15.46 -8.56 35.99
C LEU A 119 16.12 -7.23 36.39
N ILE A 120 15.36 -6.13 36.40
CA ILE A 120 15.87 -4.81 36.79
C ILE A 120 16.25 -4.78 38.28
N ASN A 121 15.44 -5.39 39.14
CA ASN A 121 15.59 -5.29 40.59
C ASN A 121 16.63 -6.26 41.18
N THR A 122 16.95 -7.37 40.50
CA THR A 122 17.93 -8.36 40.98
C THR A 122 19.29 -8.19 40.32
N GLU A 123 20.39 -8.09 41.08
CA GLU A 123 21.75 -8.08 40.50
C GLU A 123 22.03 -9.40 39.77
N SER A 124 21.85 -9.39 38.45
CA SER A 124 22.05 -10.53 37.56
C SER A 124 23.18 -10.22 36.58
N LYS A 125 24.00 -11.23 36.29
CA LYS A 125 25.02 -11.17 35.24
C LYS A 125 24.45 -11.19 33.82
N GLU A 126 23.14 -11.46 33.69
CA GLU A 126 22.45 -11.53 32.40
C GLU A 126 22.23 -10.15 31.78
N LEU A 127 22.16 -9.09 32.60
CA LEU A 127 21.97 -7.71 32.15
C LEU A 127 23.24 -6.89 32.37
N GLU A 128 23.77 -6.27 31.31
CA GLU A 128 24.93 -5.40 31.43
C GLU A 128 24.65 -4.19 32.34
N SER A 129 25.64 -3.78 33.14
CA SER A 129 25.46 -2.77 34.20
C SER A 129 25.01 -1.42 33.68
N HIS A 130 25.52 -1.00 32.51
CA HIS A 130 25.13 0.25 31.87
C HIS A 130 23.65 0.21 31.44
N ARG A 131 23.20 -0.91 30.83
CA ARG A 131 21.82 -1.05 30.36
C ARG A 131 20.82 -1.08 31.51
N ARG A 132 21.17 -1.75 32.62
CA ARG A 132 20.38 -1.71 33.86
C ARG A 132 20.22 -0.28 34.38
N ARG A 133 21.31 0.50 34.41
CA ARG A 133 21.26 1.91 34.83
C ARG A 133 20.29 2.69 33.94
N ASP A 134 20.33 2.49 32.63
CA ASP A 134 19.46 3.19 31.69
C ASP A 134 17.97 2.87 31.94
N TYR A 135 17.61 1.60 32.20
CA TYR A 135 16.25 1.22 32.59
C TYR A 135 15.81 1.87 33.90
N VAL A 136 16.69 1.91 34.90
CA VAL A 136 16.39 2.53 36.21
C VAL A 136 16.17 4.03 36.08
N ILE A 137 16.98 4.71 35.26
CA ILE A 137 16.81 6.15 34.97
C ILE A 137 15.44 6.38 34.34
N TYR A 138 15.13 5.66 33.25
CA TYR A 138 13.86 5.84 32.55
C TYR A 138 12.66 5.52 33.46
N ARG A 139 12.70 4.42 34.21
CA ARG A 139 11.65 4.03 35.17
C ARG A 139 11.40 5.11 36.22
N ALA A 140 12.45 5.67 36.80
CA ALA A 140 12.32 6.75 37.79
C ALA A 140 11.68 8.02 37.19
N CYS A 141 12.01 8.35 35.94
CA CYS A 141 11.40 9.48 35.24
C CYS A 141 9.91 9.25 34.96
N VAL A 142 9.52 8.05 34.53
CA VAL A 142 8.10 7.70 34.31
C VAL A 142 7.31 7.74 35.62
N GLU A 143 7.86 7.19 36.70
CA GLU A 143 7.23 7.19 38.03
C GLU A 143 7.03 8.62 38.54
N THR A 144 8.05 9.46 38.39
CA THR A 144 7.97 10.88 38.74
C THR A 144 6.88 11.58 37.92
N ALA A 145 6.88 11.43 36.60
CA ALA A 145 5.88 12.05 35.73
C ALA A 145 4.45 11.63 36.10
N TYR A 146 4.21 10.34 36.33
CA TYR A 146 2.88 9.82 36.62
C TYR A 146 2.32 10.26 37.98
N THR A 147 3.19 10.43 38.98
CA THR A 147 2.83 10.78 40.36
C THR A 147 2.92 12.27 40.68
N ASN A 148 3.47 13.08 39.78
CA ASN A 148 3.76 14.51 40.02
C ASN A 148 2.51 15.30 40.44
N ASP A 149 1.37 14.95 39.86
CA ASP A 149 0.07 15.57 40.11
C ASP A 149 -0.52 15.25 41.50
N GLU A 150 -0.05 14.19 42.18
CA GLU A 150 -0.50 13.84 43.53
C GLU A 150 -0.17 14.93 44.55
N ALA A 151 0.96 15.62 44.40
CA ALA A 151 1.37 16.71 45.28
C ALA A 151 0.36 17.88 45.26
N ASN A 152 -0.45 17.97 44.20
CA ASN A 152 -1.47 19.00 44.00
C ASN A 152 -2.91 18.48 44.19
N ASN A 153 -3.11 17.28 44.75
CA ASN A 153 -4.41 16.59 44.86
C ASN A 153 -5.14 16.43 43.50
N GLN A 154 -4.40 16.17 42.43
CA GLN A 154 -4.96 15.86 41.11
C GLN A 154 -4.80 14.37 40.79
N ASP A 155 -5.61 13.87 39.86
CA ASP A 155 -5.54 12.48 39.40
C ASP A 155 -4.17 12.19 38.74
N LYS A 156 -3.61 11.02 39.02
CA LYS A 156 -2.33 10.57 38.42
C LYS A 156 -2.46 10.46 36.91
N LYS A 157 -1.57 11.13 36.19
CA LYS A 157 -1.48 11.07 34.73
C LYS A 157 -0.10 11.53 34.30
N VAL A 158 0.24 11.26 33.04
CA VAL A 158 1.40 11.86 32.39
C VAL A 158 0.90 12.99 31.48
N THR A 159 1.42 14.20 31.65
CA THR A 159 1.05 15.33 30.80
C THR A 159 1.72 15.25 29.43
N SER A 160 1.25 16.03 28.45
CA SER A 160 1.86 16.07 27.11
C SER A 160 3.33 16.50 27.15
N ASP A 161 3.66 17.45 28.03
CA ASP A 161 5.01 17.99 28.17
C ASP A 161 5.93 16.93 28.78
N GLU A 162 5.49 16.25 29.85
CA GLU A 162 6.22 15.15 30.47
C GLU A 162 6.41 13.98 29.50
N TYR A 163 5.37 13.62 28.74
CA TYR A 163 5.44 12.58 27.73
C TYR A 163 6.50 12.91 26.65
N SER A 164 6.57 14.16 26.18
CA SER A 164 7.59 14.58 25.20
C SER A 164 9.02 14.49 25.74
N LEU A 165 9.21 14.76 27.03
CA LEU A 165 10.50 14.59 27.71
C LEU A 165 10.86 13.11 27.86
N LEU A 166 9.90 12.26 28.22
CA LEU A 166 10.10 10.81 28.29
C LEU A 166 10.47 10.23 26.92
N GLN A 167 9.82 10.66 25.84
CA GLN A 167 10.20 10.28 24.48
C GLN A 167 11.66 10.64 24.18
N THR A 168 12.03 11.90 24.43
CA THR A 168 13.41 12.39 24.22
C THR A 168 14.41 11.58 25.03
N LEU A 169 14.09 11.27 26.29
CA LEU A 169 14.94 10.46 27.16
C LEU A 169 15.09 9.03 26.63
N SER A 170 13.99 8.41 26.18
CA SER A 170 14.01 7.04 25.65
C SER A 170 14.88 6.92 24.40
N ASP A 171 14.88 7.93 23.54
CA ASP A 171 15.73 8.01 22.34
C ASP A 171 17.22 8.10 22.72
N GLU A 172 17.58 8.98 23.66
CA GLU A 172 18.97 9.17 24.11
C GLU A 172 19.51 7.95 24.89
N LEU A 173 18.63 7.20 25.55
CA LEU A 173 18.95 5.92 26.20
C LEU A 173 18.92 4.72 25.24
N GLU A 174 18.56 4.92 23.97
CA GLU A 174 18.41 3.88 22.97
C GLU A 174 17.51 2.73 23.44
N LEU A 175 16.39 3.07 24.09
CA LEU A 175 15.38 2.09 24.47
C LEU A 175 14.57 1.67 23.24
N SER A 176 14.29 0.38 23.14
CA SER A 176 13.33 -0.18 22.20
C SER A 176 11.91 0.07 22.67
N ASN A 177 10.95 0.02 21.75
CA ASN A 177 9.54 0.25 22.08
C ASN A 177 9.03 -0.77 23.11
N GLU A 178 9.50 -2.01 23.07
CA GLU A 178 9.09 -3.03 24.03
C GLU A 178 9.67 -2.75 25.43
N GLU A 179 10.93 -2.33 25.54
CA GLU A 179 11.51 -1.91 26.83
C GLU A 179 10.75 -0.71 27.43
N ILE A 180 10.42 0.29 26.60
CA ILE A 180 9.60 1.44 27.01
C ILE A 180 8.22 0.98 27.50
N ARG A 181 7.56 0.11 26.72
CA ARG A 181 6.22 -0.41 27.02
C ARG A 181 6.20 -1.18 28.35
N LEU A 182 7.19 -2.06 28.57
CA LEU A 182 7.30 -2.85 29.80
C LEU A 182 7.52 -1.97 31.04
N ILE A 183 8.34 -0.92 30.93
CA ILE A 183 8.58 0.04 32.02
C ILE A 183 7.34 0.89 32.27
N ASN A 184 6.72 1.45 31.23
CA ASN A 184 5.50 2.24 31.36
C ASN A 184 4.38 1.42 32.04
N PHE A 185 4.18 0.17 31.61
CA PHE A 185 3.19 -0.73 32.21
C PHE A 185 3.48 -1.06 33.67
N SER A 186 4.76 -1.18 34.06
CA SER A 186 5.13 -1.46 35.46
C SER A 186 4.75 -0.34 36.44
N ILE A 187 4.41 0.85 35.93
CA ILE A 187 4.08 2.05 36.71
C ILE A 187 2.62 2.45 36.52
N VAL A 188 2.15 2.46 35.26
CA VAL A 188 0.81 2.89 34.87
C VAL A 188 -0.04 1.64 34.61
N PRO A 189 -0.92 1.25 35.54
CA PRO A 189 -1.74 0.05 35.39
C PRO A 189 -2.74 0.20 34.25
N ILE A 190 -3.08 -0.92 33.62
CA ILE A 190 -4.11 -0.97 32.57
C ILE A 190 -5.38 -1.58 33.12
N GLU A 191 -6.50 -0.90 32.90
CA GLU A 191 -7.83 -1.47 33.10
C GLU A 191 -8.34 -2.03 31.77
N PRO A 192 -8.60 -3.36 31.68
CA PRO A 192 -9.13 -3.97 30.46
C PRO A 192 -10.46 -3.33 30.06
N LEU A 193 -10.52 -2.79 28.85
CA LEU A 193 -11.75 -2.21 28.30
C LEU A 193 -12.67 -3.29 27.73
N ASP A 194 -13.98 -3.07 27.82
CA ASP A 194 -14.97 -3.86 27.07
C ASP A 194 -14.90 -3.56 25.56
N GLN A 195 -15.30 -4.53 24.75
CA GLN A 195 -15.25 -4.45 23.27
C GLN A 195 -15.93 -3.18 22.74
N ASP A 196 -17.16 -2.87 23.17
CA ASP A 196 -17.91 -1.72 22.68
C ASP A 196 -17.25 -0.38 23.05
N VAL A 197 -16.64 -0.31 24.25
CA VAL A 197 -15.92 0.87 24.74
C VAL A 197 -14.66 1.08 23.92
N LEU A 198 -13.89 0.01 23.69
CA LEU A 198 -12.67 0.02 22.90
C LEU A 198 -12.94 0.51 21.46
N ILE A 199 -13.94 -0.07 20.79
CA ILE A 199 -14.34 0.33 19.43
C ILE A 199 -14.81 1.79 19.41
N LYS A 200 -15.64 2.20 20.37
CA LYS A 200 -16.13 3.57 20.46
C LYS A 200 -14.97 4.56 20.62
N ASN A 201 -14.02 4.30 21.51
CA ASN A 201 -12.90 5.18 21.77
C ASN A 201 -12.03 5.38 20.52
N LEU A 202 -11.64 4.30 19.83
CA LEU A 202 -10.85 4.39 18.61
C LEU A 202 -11.60 5.07 17.46
N LYS A 203 -12.91 4.86 17.36
CA LYS A 203 -13.76 5.54 16.36
C LYS A 203 -13.87 7.04 16.66
N ASP A 204 -14.01 7.40 17.93
CA ASP A 204 -14.12 8.80 18.38
C ASP A 204 -12.79 9.55 18.23
N LEU A 205 -11.66 8.84 18.19
CA LEU A 205 -10.33 9.34 17.78
C LEU A 205 -10.11 9.36 16.26
N GLY A 206 -11.07 8.85 15.48
CA GLY A 206 -10.96 8.77 14.02
C GLY A 206 -9.88 7.82 13.52
N ILE A 207 -9.39 6.92 14.37
CA ILE A 207 -8.35 5.93 14.02
C ILE A 207 -8.94 4.78 13.20
N ILE A 208 -10.18 4.37 13.53
CA ILE A 208 -10.84 3.23 12.89
C ILE A 208 -12.20 3.62 12.31
N PHE A 209 -12.64 2.82 11.34
CA PHE A 209 -14.01 2.79 10.86
C PHE A 209 -14.64 1.46 11.26
N TYR A 210 -15.84 1.49 11.83
CA TYR A 210 -16.52 0.27 12.27
C TYR A 210 -17.78 0.05 11.44
N HIS A 211 -17.75 -0.99 10.61
CA HIS A 211 -18.90 -1.42 9.82
C HIS A 211 -19.77 -2.38 10.64
N LYS A 212 -20.91 -1.84 11.10
CA LYS A 212 -21.77 -2.55 12.07
C LYS A 212 -22.42 -3.80 11.51
N LYS A 213 -22.68 -3.84 10.21
CA LYS A 213 -23.42 -4.93 9.57
C LYS A 213 -22.62 -6.23 9.57
N ASP A 214 -21.31 -6.12 9.32
CA ASP A 214 -20.42 -7.27 9.21
C ASP A 214 -19.51 -7.44 10.44
N TYR A 215 -19.67 -6.57 11.45
CA TYR A 215 -18.85 -6.54 12.66
C TYR A 215 -17.36 -6.38 12.34
N CYS A 216 -17.04 -5.56 11.33
CA CYS A 216 -15.67 -5.34 10.85
C CYS A 216 -15.13 -3.99 11.30
N VAL A 217 -13.87 -4.01 11.75
CA VAL A 217 -13.03 -2.85 11.99
C VAL A 217 -12.11 -2.67 10.79
N TYR A 218 -12.12 -1.48 10.22
CA TYR A 218 -11.24 -1.07 9.14
C TYR A 218 -10.28 -0.01 9.64
N VAL A 219 -9.00 -0.17 9.35
CA VAL A 219 -7.95 0.79 9.66
C VAL A 219 -7.25 1.17 8.35
N PRO A 220 -7.50 2.37 7.82
CA PRO A 220 -6.86 2.85 6.60
C PRO A 220 -5.33 2.82 6.67
N ASP A 221 -4.68 2.43 5.58
CA ASP A 221 -3.21 2.36 5.48
C ASP A 221 -2.53 3.71 5.79
N GLU A 222 -3.18 4.82 5.40
CA GLU A 222 -2.71 6.18 5.68
C GLU A 222 -2.72 6.49 7.18
N ILE A 223 -3.72 6.00 7.92
CA ILE A 223 -3.78 6.14 9.38
C ILE A 223 -2.76 5.22 10.04
N VAL A 224 -2.66 3.96 9.60
CA VAL A 224 -1.63 3.01 10.08
C VAL A 224 -0.22 3.60 9.95
N LYS A 225 0.06 4.32 8.86
CA LYS A 225 1.32 5.04 8.69
C LYS A 225 1.54 6.12 9.75
N ILE A 226 0.54 6.97 10.01
CA ILE A 226 0.64 8.02 11.04
C ILE A 226 0.89 7.38 12.41
N LEU A 227 0.16 6.31 12.76
CA LEU A 227 0.34 5.58 14.01
C LEU A 227 1.75 4.99 14.15
N ARG A 228 2.30 4.39 13.08
CA ARG A 228 3.69 3.89 13.09
C ARG A 228 4.70 5.00 13.32
N GLU A 229 4.53 6.14 12.66
CA GLU A 229 5.42 7.28 12.88
C GLU A 229 5.35 7.82 14.30
N ILE A 230 4.17 7.78 14.95
CA ILE A 230 4.01 8.14 16.37
C ILE A 230 4.78 7.16 17.25
N ARG A 231 4.80 5.87 16.91
CA ARG A 231 5.57 4.81 17.59
C ARG A 231 7.05 4.76 17.17
N GLY A 232 7.56 5.78 16.48
CA GLY A 232 8.97 5.84 16.06
C GLY A 232 9.37 4.82 14.97
N LYS A 233 8.40 4.14 14.35
CA LYS A 233 8.63 3.22 13.22
C LYS A 233 8.54 3.98 11.91
N SER A 234 9.68 4.15 11.23
CA SER A 234 9.76 4.90 9.96
C SER A 234 9.35 4.10 8.72
N ILE A 235 9.26 2.76 8.83
CA ILE A 235 8.85 1.82 7.78
C ILE A 235 8.02 0.67 8.39
N ALA A 236 7.27 -0.05 7.56
CA ALA A 236 6.54 -1.27 7.96
C ALA A 236 7.47 -2.40 8.41
N ASP A 237 6.94 -3.33 9.22
CA ASP A 237 7.70 -4.45 9.76
C ASP A 237 8.19 -5.40 8.66
N LYS A 238 7.39 -5.64 7.61
CA LYS A 238 7.78 -6.37 6.39
C LYS A 238 8.95 -5.74 5.64
N TYR A 239 9.10 -4.42 5.65
CA TYR A 239 10.25 -3.74 5.04
C TYR A 239 11.46 -3.76 5.95
N LEU A 240 11.26 -3.61 7.27
CA LEU A 240 12.33 -3.81 8.24
C LEU A 240 12.89 -5.24 8.16
N ARG A 241 12.03 -6.25 7.95
CA ARG A 241 12.44 -7.63 7.69
C ARG A 241 13.42 -7.73 6.52
N ARG A 242 13.13 -7.09 5.38
CA ARG A 242 14.03 -7.05 4.23
C ARG A 242 15.39 -6.44 4.59
N VAL A 243 15.39 -5.34 5.34
CA VAL A 243 16.64 -4.72 5.84
C VAL A 243 17.40 -5.69 6.75
N LEU A 244 16.72 -6.40 7.65
CA LEU A 244 17.37 -7.32 8.59
C LEU A 244 17.92 -8.57 7.90
N LYS A 245 17.25 -9.09 6.85
CA LYS A 245 17.72 -10.27 6.10
C LYS A 245 19.00 -10.01 5.30
N VAL A 246 19.29 -8.76 4.91
CA VAL A 246 20.56 -8.40 4.25
C VAL A 246 21.72 -8.12 5.23
N LEU A 247 21.44 -8.11 6.53
CA LEU A 247 22.49 -7.99 7.54
C LEU A 247 23.27 -9.28 7.68
N LYS A 248 24.57 -9.14 7.93
CA LYS A 248 25.44 -10.27 8.23
C LYS A 248 25.18 -10.75 9.66
N GLY A 249 25.38 -12.05 9.90
CA GLY A 249 25.23 -12.64 11.25
C GLY A 249 25.91 -11.85 12.39
N PRO A 250 27.17 -11.37 12.23
CA PRO A 250 27.81 -10.52 13.24
C PRO A 250 27.10 -9.18 13.50
N GLU A 251 26.52 -8.56 12.47
CA GLU A 251 25.78 -7.29 12.58
C GLU A 251 24.47 -7.50 13.35
N LEU A 252 23.73 -8.58 13.06
CA LEU A 252 22.53 -8.97 13.81
C LEU A 252 22.86 -9.30 15.27
N ASN A 253 23.95 -10.02 15.52
CA ASN A 253 24.36 -10.36 16.89
C ASN A 253 24.70 -9.12 17.72
N LEU A 254 25.23 -8.06 17.11
CA LEU A 254 25.47 -6.78 17.80
C LEU A 254 24.16 -6.13 18.23
N VAL A 255 23.16 -6.10 17.34
CA VAL A 255 21.80 -5.61 17.68
C VAL A 255 21.21 -6.45 18.81
N CYS A 256 21.26 -7.79 18.69
CA CYS A 256 20.76 -8.67 19.73
C CYS A 256 21.44 -8.42 21.07
N LYS A 257 22.77 -8.26 21.08
CA LYS A 257 23.53 -7.99 22.30
C LYS A 257 23.08 -6.69 22.98
N ARG A 258 22.94 -5.60 22.22
CA ARG A 258 22.56 -4.27 22.75
C ARG A 258 21.19 -4.27 23.42
N HIS A 259 20.24 -5.02 22.86
CA HIS A 259 18.85 -5.08 23.35
C HIS A 259 18.57 -6.33 24.19
N ASN A 260 19.60 -6.97 24.75
CA ASN A 260 19.47 -8.15 25.60
C ASN A 260 18.66 -9.31 24.98
N ILE A 261 18.78 -9.50 23.67
CA ILE A 261 18.16 -10.60 22.91
C ILE A 261 19.13 -11.78 22.84
N ASN A 262 18.60 -13.00 22.95
CA ASN A 262 19.39 -14.22 22.83
C ASN A 262 20.12 -14.30 21.48
N GLN A 263 21.45 -14.41 21.50
CA GLN A 263 22.30 -14.44 20.31
C GLN A 263 22.44 -15.84 19.69
N ARG A 264 21.97 -16.90 20.37
CA ARG A 264 22.12 -18.30 19.91
C ARG A 264 21.00 -18.77 19.00
N SER A 265 19.96 -17.96 18.82
CA SER A 265 18.83 -18.22 17.94
C SER A 265 19.21 -18.18 16.45
N GLY A 266 18.37 -18.80 15.63
CA GLY A 266 18.49 -18.77 14.17
C GLY A 266 18.23 -17.39 13.58
N LEU A 267 18.56 -17.20 12.29
CA LEU A 267 18.36 -15.92 11.59
C LEU A 267 16.91 -15.44 11.69
N GLU A 268 15.95 -16.29 11.33
CA GLU A 268 14.53 -15.94 11.31
C GLU A 268 13.98 -15.55 12.68
N GLU A 269 14.37 -16.30 13.72
CA GLU A 269 14.00 -16.00 15.10
C GLU A 269 14.57 -14.64 15.54
N LYS A 270 15.84 -14.35 15.23
CA LYS A 270 16.45 -13.04 15.52
C LYS A 270 15.72 -11.90 14.82
N VAL A 271 15.45 -12.06 13.53
CA VAL A 271 14.72 -11.06 12.72
C VAL A 271 13.36 -10.79 13.35
N LYS A 272 12.60 -11.85 13.67
CA LYS A 272 11.30 -11.75 14.32
C LYS A 272 11.39 -11.06 15.69
N THR A 273 12.35 -11.44 16.54
CA THR A 273 12.51 -10.80 17.86
C THR A 273 12.90 -9.33 17.73
N ILE A 274 13.80 -8.96 16.82
CA ILE A 274 14.21 -7.56 16.59
C ILE A 274 13.02 -6.70 16.15
N ILE A 275 12.19 -7.21 15.24
CA ILE A 275 10.96 -6.54 14.80
C ILE A 275 9.99 -6.36 15.96
N ASN A 276 9.75 -7.44 16.74
CA ASN A 276 8.83 -7.42 17.87
C ASN A 276 9.27 -6.50 19.00
N GLN A 277 10.58 -6.34 19.22
CA GLN A 277 11.13 -5.37 20.17
C GLN A 277 10.87 -3.91 19.73
N GLY A 278 10.56 -3.69 18.45
CA GLY A 278 10.29 -2.36 17.92
C GLY A 278 11.54 -1.47 17.91
N ILE A 279 12.70 -2.04 17.59
CA ILE A 279 13.96 -1.30 17.48
C ILE A 279 13.90 -0.39 16.24
N SER A 280 14.10 0.92 16.42
CA SER A 280 14.00 1.88 15.33
C SER A 280 15.08 1.64 14.26
N LEU A 281 14.68 1.71 12.98
CA LEU A 281 15.60 1.54 11.84
C LEU A 281 16.79 2.50 11.93
N LYS A 282 16.54 3.74 12.38
CA LYS A 282 17.56 4.78 12.54
C LYS A 282 18.59 4.38 13.60
N SER A 283 18.15 3.97 14.79
CA SER A 283 19.06 3.48 15.84
C SER A 283 19.84 2.26 15.36
N LEU A 284 19.15 1.31 14.75
CA LEU A 284 19.70 0.06 14.25
C LEU A 284 20.84 0.29 13.24
N LEU A 285 20.61 1.11 12.21
CA LEU A 285 21.60 1.34 11.15
C LEU A 285 22.69 2.36 11.53
N LYS A 286 22.38 3.34 12.38
CA LYS A 286 23.35 4.36 12.81
C LYS A 286 24.33 3.81 13.83
N GLN A 287 23.85 2.98 14.75
CA GLN A 287 24.61 2.52 15.91
C GLN A 287 24.52 1.01 16.11
N GLY A 288 23.31 0.43 16.08
CA GLY A 288 23.04 -0.95 16.47
C GLY A 288 23.92 -2.01 15.82
N ILE A 289 24.15 -1.90 14.51
CA ILE A 289 24.96 -2.84 13.73
C ILE A 289 26.48 -2.61 13.79
N HIS A 290 26.93 -1.56 14.49
CA HIS A 290 28.34 -1.17 14.55
C HIS A 290 28.94 -1.41 15.93
N LYS A 291 30.24 -1.69 15.99
CA LYS A 291 31.00 -1.65 17.26
C LYS A 291 31.23 -0.19 17.68
N GLU A 292 31.36 0.06 18.98
CA GLU A 292 31.52 1.42 19.55
C GLU A 292 32.67 2.20 18.89
N ASP A 293 33.80 1.55 18.64
CA ASP A 293 35.04 2.11 18.08
C ASP A 293 35.06 2.20 16.54
N THR A 294 33.97 1.82 15.86
CA THR A 294 33.91 1.82 14.39
C THR A 294 33.96 3.24 13.85
N LYS A 295 34.96 3.53 13.00
CA LYS A 295 35.13 4.84 12.34
C LYS A 295 33.95 5.18 11.45
N LEU A 296 33.61 6.47 11.38
CA LEU A 296 32.47 6.98 10.59
C LEU A 296 32.49 6.53 9.13
N ASN A 297 33.67 6.53 8.48
CA ASN A 297 33.80 6.09 7.08
C ASN A 297 33.49 4.61 6.89
N ASP A 298 33.83 3.76 7.86
CA ASP A 298 33.55 2.33 7.77
C ASP A 298 32.07 2.06 8.07
N ARG A 299 31.46 2.81 9.01
CA ARG A 299 30.00 2.78 9.20
C ARG A 299 29.24 3.14 7.91
N LYS A 300 29.69 4.19 7.19
CA LYS A 300 29.12 4.59 5.89
C LYS A 300 29.23 3.48 4.83
N LYS A 301 30.37 2.78 4.76
CA LYS A 301 30.55 1.64 3.84
C LYS A 301 29.59 0.51 4.14
N THR A 302 29.38 0.19 5.42
CA THR A 302 28.39 -0.83 5.82
C THR A 302 26.99 -0.45 5.37
N VAL A 303 26.58 0.81 5.58
CA VAL A 303 25.25 1.28 5.12
C VAL A 303 25.13 1.28 3.60
N ASN A 304 26.18 1.67 2.85
CA ASN A 304 26.18 1.57 1.39
C ASN A 304 25.97 0.13 0.90
N ARG A 305 26.65 -0.85 1.52
CA ARG A 305 26.45 -2.27 1.20
C ARG A 305 24.99 -2.68 1.42
N ILE A 306 24.41 -2.30 2.55
CA ILE A 306 23.01 -2.59 2.86
C ILE A 306 22.09 -1.96 1.80
N MET A 307 22.36 -0.72 1.37
CA MET A 307 21.60 -0.09 0.28
C MET A 307 21.72 -0.90 -1.03
N GLU A 308 22.94 -1.27 -1.42
CA GLU A 308 23.20 -2.05 -2.64
C GLU A 308 22.51 -3.43 -2.60
N ASP A 309 22.60 -4.13 -1.48
CA ASP A 309 21.95 -5.43 -1.26
C ASP A 309 20.41 -5.32 -1.29
N LEU A 310 19.85 -4.13 -0.99
CA LEU A 310 18.43 -3.82 -1.12
C LEU A 310 18.04 -3.28 -2.52
N GLY A 311 18.99 -3.15 -3.45
CA GLY A 311 18.76 -2.55 -4.77
C GLY A 311 18.59 -1.03 -4.74
N ILE A 312 19.03 -0.36 -3.68
CA ILE A 312 18.94 1.08 -3.49
C ILE A 312 20.27 1.71 -3.89
N GLU A 313 20.22 2.72 -4.76
CA GLU A 313 21.42 3.41 -5.19
C GLU A 313 22.10 4.14 -4.02
N SER A 314 23.39 3.86 -3.81
CA SER A 314 24.18 4.34 -2.67
C SER A 314 24.57 5.83 -2.78
N ARG A 315 23.59 6.73 -2.69
CA ARG A 315 23.77 8.19 -2.68
C ARG A 315 23.79 8.75 -1.24
N GLY A 316 23.94 10.07 -1.07
CA GLY A 316 23.96 10.73 0.25
C GLY A 316 25.35 10.89 0.88
N SER A 317 25.53 11.99 1.64
CA SER A 317 26.84 12.42 2.15
C SER A 317 27.10 11.97 3.59
N THR A 318 26.08 11.96 4.43
CA THR A 318 26.11 11.52 5.83
C THR A 318 25.52 10.12 5.99
N ILE A 319 25.60 9.54 7.19
CA ILE A 319 24.90 8.27 7.49
C ILE A 319 23.40 8.52 7.56
N GLU A 320 23.02 9.65 8.15
CA GLU A 320 21.64 10.11 8.26
C GLU A 320 20.98 10.25 6.89
N ASP A 321 21.65 10.90 5.92
CA ASP A 321 21.15 11.03 4.54
C ASP A 321 20.88 9.65 3.93
N LYS A 322 21.76 8.68 4.19
CA LYS A 322 21.66 7.32 3.63
C LYS A 322 20.52 6.53 4.25
N ILE A 323 20.36 6.61 5.57
CA ILE A 323 19.23 6.00 6.27
C ILE A 323 17.91 6.60 5.78
N GLU A 324 17.87 7.92 5.58
CA GLU A 324 16.70 8.61 5.05
C GLU A 324 16.36 8.14 3.63
N LEU A 325 17.35 7.90 2.76
CA LEU A 325 17.11 7.31 1.43
C LEU A 325 16.50 5.90 1.51
N ILE A 326 16.91 5.08 2.48
CA ILE A 326 16.30 3.75 2.73
C ILE A 326 14.84 3.90 3.16
N VAL A 327 14.57 4.83 4.10
CA VAL A 327 13.20 5.15 4.56
C VAL A 327 12.34 5.63 3.40
N GLN A 328 12.85 6.56 2.58
CA GLN A 328 12.13 7.09 1.42
C GLN A 328 11.84 6.01 0.39
N HIS A 329 12.79 5.13 0.10
CA HIS A 329 12.59 4.01 -0.81
C HIS A 329 11.39 3.14 -0.38
N PHE A 330 11.37 2.66 0.86
CA PHE A 330 10.26 1.82 1.33
C PHE A 330 8.94 2.59 1.49
N ASN A 331 8.99 3.89 1.81
CA ASN A 331 7.81 4.74 1.82
C ASN A 331 7.20 4.94 0.42
N ILE A 332 8.01 4.88 -0.64
CA ILE A 332 7.52 4.87 -2.03
C ILE A 332 6.91 3.49 -2.35
N VAL A 333 7.62 2.40 -2.03
CA VAL A 333 7.15 1.01 -2.25
C VAL A 333 5.82 0.71 -1.54
N GLU A 334 5.61 1.32 -0.37
CA GLU A 334 4.36 1.20 0.38
C GLU A 334 3.19 1.98 -0.23
N LYS A 335 3.47 3.16 -0.78
CA LYS A 335 2.43 3.97 -1.43
C LYS A 335 1.99 3.34 -2.74
N ASP A 336 2.94 2.71 -3.42
CA ASP A 336 2.73 1.98 -4.64
C ASP A 336 1.73 0.83 -4.43
N GLU A 337 0.62 0.89 -5.15
CA GLU A 337 -0.49 -0.07 -5.08
C GLU A 337 -0.18 -1.36 -5.85
N THR A 338 0.92 -1.38 -6.57
CA THR A 338 1.19 -2.47 -7.49
C THR A 338 1.73 -3.69 -6.75
N ILE A 339 1.21 -4.84 -7.15
CA ILE A 339 1.51 -6.14 -6.55
C ILE A 339 2.89 -6.64 -7.05
N GLY A 340 3.39 -6.07 -8.15
CA GLY A 340 4.65 -6.46 -8.82
C GLY A 340 4.49 -7.60 -9.83
N ILE A 341 3.35 -8.29 -9.81
CA ILE A 341 2.86 -9.27 -10.79
C ILE A 341 1.36 -9.05 -10.97
N SER A 342 0.75 -9.68 -11.98
CA SER A 342 -0.71 -9.60 -12.16
C SER A 342 -1.45 -10.27 -11.01
N MET A 343 -2.71 -9.88 -10.81
CA MET A 343 -3.56 -10.47 -9.78
C MET A 343 -3.77 -11.97 -10.01
N ASP A 344 -3.95 -12.37 -11.27
CA ASP A 344 -4.04 -13.78 -11.67
C ASP A 344 -2.72 -14.53 -11.41
N GLY A 345 -1.57 -13.86 -11.65
CA GLY A 345 -0.25 -14.40 -11.32
C GLY A 345 -0.07 -14.59 -9.81
N TYR A 346 -0.58 -13.66 -9.00
CA TYR A 346 -0.57 -13.78 -7.54
C TYR A 346 -1.48 -14.91 -7.05
N GLU A 347 -2.67 -15.05 -7.62
CA GLU A 347 -3.59 -16.15 -7.28
C GLU A 347 -2.98 -17.51 -7.63
N LEU A 348 -2.33 -17.61 -8.79
CA LEU A 348 -1.60 -18.81 -9.20
C LEU A 348 -0.43 -19.12 -8.25
N LEU A 349 0.35 -18.11 -7.85
CA LEU A 349 1.41 -18.26 -6.85
C LEU A 349 0.86 -18.75 -5.51
N CYS A 350 -0.25 -18.18 -5.03
CA CYS A 350 -0.87 -18.59 -3.77
C CYS A 350 -1.33 -20.05 -3.82
N LYS A 351 -1.96 -20.45 -4.92
CA LYS A 351 -2.39 -21.84 -5.15
C LYS A 351 -1.20 -22.79 -5.15
N ASP A 352 -0.15 -22.44 -5.90
CA ASP A 352 1.06 -23.23 -6.01
C ASP A 352 1.81 -23.36 -4.69
N LEU A 353 1.89 -22.27 -3.91
CA LEU A 353 2.43 -22.29 -2.55
C LEU A 353 1.63 -23.21 -1.64
N ASN A 354 0.30 -23.19 -1.72
CA ASN A 354 -0.55 -24.04 -0.90
C ASN A 354 -0.44 -25.52 -1.30
N GLU A 355 -0.21 -25.83 -2.59
CA GLU A 355 0.01 -27.19 -3.07
C GLU A 355 1.38 -27.76 -2.65
N VAL A 356 2.45 -26.97 -2.79
CA VAL A 356 3.83 -27.43 -2.54
C VAL A 356 4.22 -27.30 -1.06
N LEU A 357 3.78 -26.23 -0.40
CA LEU A 357 4.12 -25.87 0.98
C LEU A 357 2.84 -25.55 1.79
N PRO A 358 1.95 -26.54 2.03
CA PRO A 358 0.65 -26.29 2.67
C PRO A 358 0.74 -25.72 4.10
N HIS A 359 1.86 -25.91 4.81
CA HIS A 359 2.07 -25.33 6.13
C HIS A 359 2.18 -23.80 6.10
N ILE A 360 2.53 -23.20 4.95
CA ILE A 360 2.65 -21.75 4.79
C ILE A 360 1.33 -21.04 5.08
N ASN A 361 0.18 -21.64 4.77
CA ASN A 361 -1.12 -21.05 5.12
C ASN A 361 -1.25 -20.82 6.63
N ASN A 362 -0.88 -21.79 7.45
CA ASN A 362 -0.93 -21.63 8.92
C ASN A 362 0.16 -20.67 9.41
N TYR A 363 1.34 -20.72 8.81
CA TYR A 363 2.42 -19.80 9.15
C TYR A 363 2.02 -18.33 8.92
N LEU A 364 1.40 -18.00 7.78
CA LEU A 364 0.91 -16.64 7.51
C LEU A 364 -0.19 -16.21 8.47
N ARG A 365 -1.08 -17.14 8.86
CA ARG A 365 -2.11 -16.86 9.87
C ARG A 365 -1.50 -16.50 11.22
N ASP A 366 -0.49 -17.24 11.65
CA ASP A 366 0.17 -17.00 12.92
C ASP A 366 1.03 -15.73 12.88
N GLU A 367 1.72 -15.47 11.76
CA GLU A 367 2.59 -14.30 11.59
C GLU A 367 1.81 -12.99 11.54
N PHE A 368 0.70 -12.96 10.78
CA PHE A 368 -0.14 -11.77 10.61
C PHE A 368 -1.38 -11.76 11.50
N HIS A 369 -1.53 -12.75 12.37
CA HIS A 369 -2.70 -12.90 13.25
C HIS A 369 -4.05 -12.89 12.50
N PHE A 370 -4.14 -13.57 11.36
CA PHE A 370 -5.40 -13.67 10.61
C PHE A 370 -6.39 -14.63 11.26
N GLN A 371 -7.66 -14.24 11.29
CA GLN A 371 -8.76 -15.06 11.83
C GLN A 371 -9.17 -16.18 10.87
N GLU A 372 -9.13 -15.91 9.57
CA GLU A 372 -9.58 -16.76 8.49
C GLU A 372 -8.75 -18.05 8.42
N LYS A 373 -9.42 -19.17 8.10
CA LYS A 373 -8.74 -20.48 8.01
C LYS A 373 -7.84 -20.61 6.78
N GLU A 374 -8.28 -20.03 5.67
CA GLU A 374 -7.59 -20.09 4.38
C GLU A 374 -7.24 -18.67 3.96
N VAL A 375 -5.96 -18.33 4.11
CA VAL A 375 -5.45 -16.97 3.88
C VAL A 375 -4.60 -16.86 2.63
N LEU A 376 -4.13 -17.97 2.05
CA LEU A 376 -3.44 -18.01 0.77
C LEU A 376 -4.41 -17.78 -0.40
N LYS A 377 -4.98 -16.58 -0.46
CA LYS A 377 -5.87 -16.09 -1.53
C LYS A 377 -5.37 -14.70 -1.88
N ALA A 378 -5.09 -14.44 -3.16
CA ALA A 378 -4.43 -13.22 -3.57
C ALA A 378 -5.24 -11.98 -3.16
N GLN A 379 -6.57 -12.00 -3.38
CA GLN A 379 -7.43 -10.85 -3.05
C GLN A 379 -7.45 -10.58 -1.55
N PHE A 380 -7.55 -11.64 -0.75
CA PHE A 380 -7.51 -11.52 0.70
C PHE A 380 -6.19 -10.87 1.15
N LEU A 381 -5.05 -11.37 0.67
CA LEU A 381 -3.74 -10.84 1.04
C LEU A 381 -3.54 -9.39 0.57
N ALA A 382 -3.98 -9.06 -0.65
CA ALA A 382 -3.92 -7.72 -1.20
C ALA A 382 -4.77 -6.72 -0.39
N ASP A 383 -6.00 -7.08 0.00
CA ASP A 383 -6.87 -6.25 0.86
C ASP A 383 -6.20 -5.94 2.21
N HIS A 384 -5.42 -6.91 2.72
CA HIS A 384 -4.63 -6.80 3.94
C HIS A 384 -3.24 -6.15 3.73
N ASN A 385 -3.00 -5.56 2.55
CA ASN A 385 -1.74 -4.91 2.18
C ASN A 385 -0.52 -5.87 2.26
N ILE A 386 -0.70 -7.13 1.86
CA ILE A 386 0.36 -8.14 1.77
C ILE A 386 0.61 -8.48 0.30
N LYS A 387 1.80 -8.13 -0.19
CA LYS A 387 2.24 -8.37 -1.57
C LYS A 387 2.90 -9.76 -1.69
N PRO A 388 2.99 -10.34 -2.90
CA PRO A 388 3.63 -11.63 -3.15
C PRO A 388 5.04 -11.72 -2.56
N ARG A 389 5.84 -10.66 -2.74
CA ARG A 389 7.19 -10.58 -2.19
C ARG A 389 7.20 -10.64 -0.66
N ASP A 390 6.22 -10.02 0.00
CA ASP A 390 6.11 -10.04 1.46
C ASP A 390 5.93 -11.47 1.99
N ILE A 391 5.25 -12.33 1.22
CA ILE A 391 5.08 -13.77 1.53
C ILE A 391 6.38 -14.51 1.27
N LEU A 392 7.00 -14.32 0.11
CA LEU A 392 8.25 -15.02 -0.23
C LEU A 392 9.39 -14.67 0.75
N ASP A 393 9.45 -13.42 1.22
CA ASP A 393 10.41 -12.96 2.22
C ASP A 393 10.20 -13.61 3.61
N LEU A 394 9.04 -14.22 3.87
CA LEU A 394 8.73 -14.95 5.09
C LEU A 394 9.12 -16.43 5.05
N ILE A 395 9.30 -16.99 3.85
CA ILE A 395 9.61 -18.41 3.67
C ILE A 395 11.09 -18.64 3.94
N VAL A 396 11.39 -19.71 4.67
CA VAL A 396 12.77 -20.10 4.97
C VAL A 396 13.47 -20.66 3.72
N GLU A 397 14.79 -20.50 3.63
CA GLU A 397 15.57 -20.87 2.44
C GLU A 397 15.33 -22.33 1.99
N ALA A 398 15.20 -23.27 2.94
CA ALA A 398 14.94 -24.67 2.64
C ALA A 398 13.59 -24.88 1.92
N ASP A 399 12.55 -24.18 2.35
CA ASP A 399 11.22 -24.25 1.75
C ASP A 399 11.18 -23.53 0.41
N LEU A 400 11.83 -22.37 0.29
CA LEU A 400 11.98 -21.67 -1.01
C LEU A 400 12.69 -22.55 -2.03
N ARG A 401 13.74 -23.27 -1.62
CA ARG A 401 14.46 -24.21 -2.49
C ARG A 401 13.56 -25.35 -2.95
N SER A 402 12.82 -25.96 -2.03
CA SER A 402 11.83 -27.01 -2.34
C SER A 402 10.78 -26.52 -3.34
N PHE A 403 10.29 -25.30 -3.13
CA PHE A 403 9.33 -24.66 -4.03
C PHE A 403 9.90 -24.45 -5.44
N CYS A 404 11.09 -23.85 -5.53
CA CYS A 404 11.77 -23.64 -6.82
C CYS A 404 12.04 -24.95 -7.56
N ASP A 405 12.50 -25.98 -6.87
CA ASP A 405 12.76 -27.30 -7.47
C ASP A 405 11.46 -27.93 -8.00
N SER A 406 10.35 -27.82 -7.25
CA SER A 406 9.05 -28.33 -7.67
C SER A 406 8.44 -27.58 -8.85
N LYS A 407 8.68 -26.27 -8.97
CA LYS A 407 8.11 -25.41 -10.01
C LYS A 407 9.06 -25.15 -11.18
N GLY A 408 10.27 -25.71 -11.14
CA GLY A 408 11.28 -25.52 -12.20
C GLY A 408 11.83 -24.10 -12.27
N VAL A 409 11.83 -23.37 -11.15
CA VAL A 409 12.32 -22.00 -11.05
C VAL A 409 13.81 -22.00 -10.65
N SER A 410 14.59 -21.09 -11.22
CA SER A 410 16.01 -20.97 -10.88
C SER A 410 16.22 -20.50 -9.43
N PHE A 411 17.01 -21.24 -8.67
CA PHE A 411 17.50 -20.82 -7.35
C PHE A 411 18.82 -20.02 -7.41
N ARG A 412 19.32 -19.70 -8.61
CA ARG A 412 20.56 -18.93 -8.76
C ARG A 412 20.26 -17.43 -8.83
N GLY A 413 21.00 -16.63 -8.08
CA GLY A 413 20.85 -15.17 -8.07
C GLY A 413 19.84 -14.74 -7.01
N ASP A 414 18.89 -13.89 -7.39
CA ASP A 414 17.76 -13.49 -6.54
C ASP A 414 16.59 -14.46 -6.76
N GLU A 415 16.48 -15.45 -5.87
CA GLU A 415 15.45 -16.48 -5.94
C GLU A 415 14.03 -15.93 -5.81
N VAL A 416 13.83 -14.91 -4.99
CA VAL A 416 12.51 -14.27 -4.80
C VAL A 416 12.09 -13.61 -6.10
N GLN A 417 12.98 -12.84 -6.73
CA GLN A 417 12.70 -12.22 -8.02
C GLN A 417 12.51 -13.26 -9.13
N ASN A 418 13.27 -14.36 -9.12
CA ASN A 418 13.09 -15.45 -10.08
C ASN A 418 11.70 -16.09 -9.96
N ILE A 419 11.21 -16.31 -8.74
CA ILE A 419 9.85 -16.78 -8.49
C ILE A 419 8.86 -15.77 -9.06
N LEU A 420 8.91 -14.50 -8.64
CA LEU A 420 7.97 -13.48 -9.11
C LEU A 420 7.91 -13.42 -10.65
N ASN A 421 9.08 -13.41 -11.31
CA ASN A 421 9.15 -13.40 -12.78
C ASN A 421 8.49 -14.61 -13.44
N SER A 422 8.50 -15.79 -12.80
CA SER A 422 7.85 -17.00 -13.33
C SER A 422 6.32 -16.96 -13.25
N TYR A 423 5.77 -16.11 -12.38
CA TYR A 423 4.34 -15.86 -12.22
C TYR A 423 3.88 -14.55 -12.87
N THR A 424 4.79 -13.82 -13.51
CA THR A 424 4.44 -12.63 -14.30
C THR A 424 3.78 -13.08 -15.61
N ASP A 425 2.46 -13.06 -15.67
CA ASP A 425 1.77 -13.08 -16.95
C ASP A 425 1.92 -11.71 -17.60
N THR A 426 2.75 -11.66 -18.65
CA THR A 426 3.03 -10.42 -19.39
C THR A 426 1.76 -9.82 -19.97
N GLU A 427 0.79 -10.60 -20.46
CA GLU A 427 -0.42 -10.02 -21.05
C GLU A 427 -1.29 -9.37 -19.96
N SER A 428 -1.59 -10.10 -18.89
CA SER A 428 -2.39 -9.60 -17.77
C SER A 428 -1.75 -8.38 -17.09
N ILE A 429 -0.42 -8.37 -16.88
CA ILE A 429 0.24 -7.23 -16.24
C ILE A 429 0.20 -5.97 -17.12
N TYR A 430 0.25 -6.12 -18.45
CA TYR A 430 0.07 -4.99 -19.37
C TYR A 430 -1.38 -4.48 -19.37
N ILE A 431 -2.37 -5.36 -19.23
CA ILE A 431 -3.78 -4.99 -19.13
C ILE A 431 -4.06 -4.22 -17.83
N GLU A 432 -3.60 -4.72 -16.68
CA GLU A 432 -3.75 -4.05 -15.38
C GLU A 432 -3.07 -2.67 -15.37
N ASN A 433 -2.02 -2.50 -16.19
CA ASN A 433 -1.29 -1.25 -16.35
C ASN A 433 -1.71 -0.42 -17.56
N PHE A 434 -2.83 -0.73 -18.19
CA PHE A 434 -3.27 -0.10 -19.43
C PHE A 434 -3.31 1.43 -19.35
N VAL A 435 -3.80 1.96 -18.23
CA VAL A 435 -3.86 3.41 -17.97
C VAL A 435 -2.45 4.03 -17.88
N ASN A 436 -1.51 3.38 -17.19
CA ASN A 436 -0.12 3.83 -17.07
C ASN A 436 0.61 3.81 -18.43
N ILE A 437 0.33 2.80 -19.25
CA ILE A 437 0.86 2.70 -20.63
C ILE A 437 0.34 3.88 -21.47
N GLY A 438 -0.97 4.17 -21.39
CA GLY A 438 -1.59 5.30 -22.07
C GLY A 438 -0.93 6.64 -21.70
N ASN A 439 -0.75 6.88 -20.40
CA ASN A 439 -0.12 8.08 -19.83
C ASN A 439 1.39 8.16 -20.06
N ARG A 440 1.98 7.09 -20.61
CA ARG A 440 3.43 6.97 -20.83
C ARG A 440 4.25 7.12 -19.54
N ASP A 441 3.71 6.65 -18.41
CA ASP A 441 4.36 6.72 -17.11
C ASP A 441 5.41 5.62 -16.96
N LEU A 442 6.61 5.90 -17.47
CA LEU A 442 7.74 4.97 -17.43
C LEU A 442 8.19 4.61 -16.01
N ASN A 443 7.93 5.48 -15.03
CA ASN A 443 8.31 5.21 -13.65
C ASN A 443 7.35 4.19 -13.05
N ALA A 444 6.04 4.41 -13.18
CA ALA A 444 5.03 3.45 -12.75
C ALA A 444 5.23 2.08 -13.42
N LEU A 445 5.45 2.05 -14.74
CA LEU A 445 5.67 0.80 -15.47
C LEU A 445 6.89 0.02 -14.96
N LYS A 446 8.02 0.69 -14.70
CA LYS A 446 9.22 0.03 -14.16
C LYS A 446 8.99 -0.56 -12.78
N THR A 447 8.24 0.15 -11.92
CA THR A 447 7.87 -0.35 -10.60
C THR A 447 7.05 -1.64 -10.71
N ASN A 448 6.30 -1.79 -11.79
CA ASN A 448 5.42 -2.94 -12.04
C ASN A 448 6.14 -4.05 -12.81
N ASN A 449 7.47 -4.05 -12.78
CA ASN A 449 8.32 -4.96 -13.53
C ASN A 449 8.10 -4.92 -15.06
N ILE A 450 7.53 -3.82 -15.58
CA ILE A 450 7.34 -3.60 -17.02
C ILE A 450 8.50 -2.76 -17.55
N ASN A 451 9.45 -3.43 -18.21
CA ASN A 451 10.56 -2.77 -18.91
C ASN A 451 10.21 -2.50 -20.37
N ILE A 452 9.66 -1.31 -20.64
CA ILE A 452 9.35 -0.83 -22.01
C ILE A 452 10.03 0.50 -22.29
N THR A 453 10.53 0.69 -23.51
CA THR A 453 11.14 1.95 -23.91
C THR A 453 10.10 2.98 -24.37
N SER A 454 10.48 4.26 -24.40
CA SER A 454 9.61 5.33 -24.95
C SER A 454 9.17 5.08 -26.39
N ALA A 455 9.99 4.40 -27.21
CA ALA A 455 9.67 4.13 -28.60
C ALA A 455 8.59 3.03 -28.74
N GLU A 456 8.55 2.09 -27.81
CA GLU A 456 7.68 0.91 -27.86
C GLU A 456 6.30 1.15 -27.23
N ILE A 457 6.16 2.13 -26.34
CA ILE A 457 4.89 2.39 -25.61
C ILE A 457 3.68 2.52 -26.54
N GLY A 458 3.81 3.23 -27.67
CA GLY A 458 2.68 3.43 -28.59
C GLY A 458 2.18 2.10 -29.15
N LEU A 459 3.10 1.27 -29.63
CA LEU A 459 2.80 -0.06 -30.16
C LEU A 459 2.22 -0.98 -29.08
N LYS A 460 2.76 -0.92 -27.86
CA LYS A 460 2.22 -1.71 -26.75
C LYS A 460 0.83 -1.26 -26.33
N TYR A 461 0.54 0.05 -26.35
CA TYR A 461 -0.79 0.56 -26.07
C TYR A 461 -1.82 0.08 -27.10
N GLU A 462 -1.46 0.07 -28.39
CA GLU A 462 -2.29 -0.51 -29.46
C GLU A 462 -2.50 -2.02 -29.25
N GLU A 463 -1.46 -2.76 -28.89
CA GLU A 463 -1.53 -4.19 -28.61
C GLU A 463 -2.47 -4.51 -27.44
N VAL A 464 -2.34 -3.81 -26.31
CA VAL A 464 -3.20 -4.01 -25.14
C VAL A 464 -4.64 -3.61 -25.44
N THR A 465 -4.86 -2.48 -26.13
CA THR A 465 -6.20 -2.06 -26.57
C THR A 465 -6.85 -3.15 -27.43
N ARG A 466 -6.07 -3.81 -28.30
CA ARG A 466 -6.53 -4.92 -29.13
C ARG A 466 -6.98 -6.12 -28.30
N ILE A 467 -6.20 -6.48 -27.28
CA ILE A 467 -6.51 -7.58 -26.36
C ILE A 467 -7.82 -7.29 -25.63
N LEU A 468 -7.99 -6.07 -25.09
CA LEU A 468 -9.22 -5.65 -24.40
C LEU A 468 -10.47 -5.81 -25.30
N PHE A 469 -10.41 -5.37 -26.56
CA PHE A 469 -11.54 -5.54 -27.49
C PHE A 469 -11.80 -7.02 -27.83
N ARG A 470 -10.75 -7.85 -27.97
CA ARG A 470 -10.94 -9.31 -28.18
C ARG A 470 -11.62 -9.96 -26.99
N GLU A 471 -11.21 -9.62 -25.77
CA GLU A 471 -11.79 -10.17 -24.53
C GLU A 471 -13.22 -9.67 -24.28
N LEU A 472 -13.58 -8.48 -24.78
CA LEU A 472 -14.96 -8.02 -24.85
C LEU A 472 -15.81 -8.80 -25.89
N GLY A 473 -15.21 -9.75 -26.63
CA GLY A 473 -15.89 -10.60 -27.61
C GLY A 473 -16.02 -9.99 -29.00
N PHE A 474 -15.27 -8.91 -29.32
CA PHE A 474 -15.26 -8.34 -30.66
C PHE A 474 -14.36 -9.13 -31.61
N ASN A 475 -14.76 -9.23 -32.89
CA ASN A 475 -13.94 -9.81 -33.94
C ASN A 475 -12.88 -8.81 -34.42
N VAL A 476 -11.73 -8.79 -33.74
CA VAL A 476 -10.59 -7.94 -34.11
C VAL A 476 -9.79 -8.61 -35.25
N ASN A 477 -10.04 -8.18 -36.48
CA ASN A 477 -9.58 -8.83 -37.70
C ASN A 477 -8.25 -8.24 -38.21
N GLU A 478 -7.14 -8.86 -37.80
CA GLU A 478 -5.78 -8.45 -38.19
C GLU A 478 -5.45 -8.79 -39.64
N GLU A 479 -6.04 -9.84 -40.20
CA GLU A 479 -5.82 -10.23 -41.60
C GLU A 479 -6.42 -9.17 -42.54
N LEU A 480 -7.67 -8.79 -42.29
CA LEU A 480 -8.33 -7.70 -43.03
C LEU A 480 -7.58 -6.39 -42.86
N LYS A 481 -7.13 -6.07 -41.64
CA LYS A 481 -6.33 -4.87 -41.38
C LYS A 481 -5.05 -4.85 -42.21
N ALA A 482 -4.35 -5.98 -42.31
CA ALA A 482 -3.14 -6.10 -43.11
C ALA A 482 -3.42 -5.98 -44.63
N GLU A 483 -4.57 -6.48 -45.10
CA GLU A 483 -5.01 -6.36 -46.49
C GLU A 483 -5.33 -4.91 -46.87
N VAL A 484 -6.06 -4.19 -46.00
CA VAL A 484 -6.50 -2.82 -46.31
C VAL A 484 -5.45 -1.77 -45.99
N ASN A 485 -4.52 -2.00 -45.06
CA ASN A 485 -3.53 -0.99 -44.69
C ASN A 485 -2.57 -0.65 -45.84
N SER A 486 -2.19 0.62 -45.94
CA SER A 486 -1.22 1.11 -46.92
C SER A 486 0.00 1.74 -46.24
N SER A 487 0.99 2.17 -47.04
CA SER A 487 2.14 2.91 -46.50
C SER A 487 1.76 4.25 -45.88
N LYS A 488 0.59 4.81 -46.27
CA LYS A 488 0.07 6.11 -45.80
C LYS A 488 -1.03 5.96 -44.75
N ASP A 489 -1.89 4.96 -44.91
CA ASP A 489 -3.06 4.75 -44.07
C ASP A 489 -2.87 3.46 -43.27
N LYS A 490 -2.50 3.61 -42.00
CA LYS A 490 -2.26 2.50 -41.08
C LYS A 490 -3.24 2.57 -39.94
N ILE A 491 -4.32 1.80 -40.07
CA ILE A 491 -5.30 1.63 -39.01
C ILE A 491 -4.65 0.82 -37.89
N ASP A 492 -4.80 1.29 -36.65
CA ASP A 492 -4.23 0.63 -35.47
C ASP A 492 -4.96 -0.70 -35.19
N ILE A 493 -6.30 -0.64 -35.11
CA ILE A 493 -7.18 -1.78 -34.84
C ILE A 493 -8.42 -1.71 -35.74
N LEU A 494 -8.80 -2.84 -36.32
CA LEU A 494 -9.98 -2.97 -37.16
C LEU A 494 -10.88 -4.08 -36.60
N ILE A 495 -12.15 -3.76 -36.36
CA ILE A 495 -13.14 -4.68 -35.83
C ILE A 495 -14.17 -4.96 -36.91
N GLU A 496 -14.45 -6.22 -37.19
CA GLU A 496 -15.47 -6.64 -38.16
C GLU A 496 -16.77 -6.96 -37.42
N THR A 497 -17.88 -6.35 -37.86
CA THR A 497 -19.20 -6.53 -37.22
C THR A 497 -20.22 -7.22 -38.13
N GLY A 498 -19.88 -7.44 -39.40
CA GLY A 498 -20.68 -8.11 -40.41
C GLY A 498 -19.93 -8.20 -41.73
N GLU A 499 -20.54 -8.80 -42.76
CA GLU A 499 -19.88 -9.20 -44.03
C GLU A 499 -19.09 -8.08 -44.74
N LYS A 500 -19.49 -6.81 -44.57
CA LYS A 500 -18.78 -5.63 -45.10
C LYS A 500 -18.86 -4.44 -44.14
N GLU A 501 -18.99 -4.70 -42.85
CA GLU A 501 -19.18 -3.66 -41.84
C GLU A 501 -18.04 -3.69 -40.83
N VAL A 502 -17.43 -2.52 -40.63
CA VAL A 502 -16.24 -2.40 -39.79
C VAL A 502 -16.33 -1.22 -38.82
N ILE A 503 -15.69 -1.37 -37.66
CA ILE A 503 -15.38 -0.30 -36.73
C ILE A 503 -13.88 -0.05 -36.78
N ILE A 504 -13.50 1.21 -36.93
CA ILE A 504 -12.11 1.66 -36.85
C ILE A 504 -11.83 2.02 -35.40
N VAL A 505 -10.71 1.56 -34.85
CA VAL A 505 -10.24 1.99 -33.53
C VAL A 505 -8.84 2.61 -33.67
N GLU A 506 -8.73 3.88 -33.33
CA GLU A 506 -7.49 4.64 -33.30
C GLU A 506 -7.00 4.78 -31.85
N CYS A 507 -5.71 4.61 -31.63
CA CYS A 507 -5.09 4.67 -30.31
C CYS A 507 -4.13 5.84 -30.22
N LYS A 508 -4.23 6.64 -29.15
CA LYS A 508 -3.26 7.72 -28.86
C LYS A 508 -2.74 7.61 -27.45
N THR A 509 -1.44 7.82 -27.28
CA THR A 509 -0.80 7.99 -25.95
C THR A 509 -0.43 9.45 -25.76
N ALA A 510 -0.38 9.91 -24.51
CA ALA A 510 -0.06 11.31 -24.21
C ALA A 510 0.81 11.41 -22.95
N LYS A 511 1.78 12.33 -22.96
CA LYS A 511 2.62 12.62 -21.77
C LYS A 511 1.95 13.61 -20.82
N SER A 512 1.24 14.60 -21.38
CA SER A 512 0.21 15.31 -20.64
C SER A 512 -0.94 14.32 -20.53
N THR A 513 -1.44 14.06 -19.33
CA THR A 513 -2.54 13.09 -19.08
C THR A 513 -3.74 13.27 -20.03
N LYS A 514 -3.90 14.44 -20.66
CA LYS A 514 -4.93 14.76 -21.66
C LYS A 514 -4.39 14.88 -23.08
N TYR A 515 -5.13 14.33 -24.05
CA TYR A 515 -4.93 14.48 -25.49
C TYR A 515 -5.74 15.66 -26.06
N ASN A 516 -5.10 16.48 -26.91
CA ASN A 516 -5.68 17.76 -27.36
C ASN A 516 -5.53 18.04 -28.88
N LYS A 517 -5.14 17.06 -29.69
CA LYS A 517 -4.80 17.28 -31.12
C LYS A 517 -5.93 16.87 -32.07
N PHE A 518 -7.10 17.49 -31.95
CA PHE A 518 -8.29 17.09 -32.71
C PHE A 518 -8.09 17.17 -34.23
N SER A 519 -7.65 18.31 -34.78
CA SER A 519 -7.56 18.52 -36.24
C SER A 519 -6.58 17.59 -36.96
N ALA A 520 -5.57 17.07 -36.26
CA ALA A 520 -4.65 16.08 -36.83
C ALA A 520 -5.29 14.69 -36.83
N CYS A 521 -5.91 14.32 -35.71
CA CYS A 521 -6.56 13.03 -35.54
C CYS A 521 -7.80 12.88 -36.46
N SER A 522 -8.63 13.91 -36.58
CA SER A 522 -9.82 13.89 -37.45
C SER A 522 -9.44 13.72 -38.92
N ARG A 523 -8.39 14.40 -39.40
CA ARG A 523 -7.89 14.22 -40.78
C ARG A 523 -7.40 12.79 -41.04
N GLN A 524 -6.70 12.20 -40.07
CA GLN A 524 -6.22 10.83 -40.14
C GLN A 524 -7.40 9.85 -40.24
N ILE A 525 -8.38 9.97 -39.34
CA ILE A 525 -9.60 9.14 -39.33
C ILE A 525 -10.40 9.29 -40.63
N LYS A 526 -10.61 10.52 -41.13
CA LYS A 526 -11.30 10.76 -42.42
C LYS A 526 -10.58 10.09 -43.59
N SER A 527 -9.24 9.99 -43.54
CA SER A 527 -8.46 9.26 -44.54
C SER A 527 -8.77 7.76 -44.50
N TYR A 528 -8.80 7.19 -43.28
CA TYR A 528 -9.05 5.76 -43.07
C TYR A 528 -10.45 5.35 -43.51
N GLN A 529 -11.46 6.17 -43.17
CA GLN A 529 -12.84 5.95 -43.60
C GLN A 529 -12.95 5.91 -45.12
N LYS A 530 -12.44 6.94 -45.81
CA LYS A 530 -12.44 7.01 -47.27
C LYS A 530 -11.69 5.86 -47.92
N HIS A 531 -10.62 5.37 -47.28
CA HIS A 531 -9.85 4.25 -47.78
C HIS A 531 -10.62 2.93 -47.67
N LEU A 532 -11.29 2.67 -46.54
CA LEU A 532 -12.13 1.49 -46.37
C LEU A 532 -13.35 1.51 -47.30
N GLU A 533 -14.00 2.66 -47.46
CA GLU A 533 -15.13 2.86 -48.38
C GLU A 533 -14.74 2.54 -49.84
N LYS A 534 -13.54 2.97 -50.27
CA LYS A 534 -13.01 2.63 -51.60
C LYS A 534 -12.76 1.13 -51.78
N ASN A 535 -12.42 0.43 -50.71
CA ASN A 535 -12.25 -1.02 -50.69
C ASN A 535 -13.59 -1.77 -50.48
N GLY A 536 -14.72 -1.06 -50.51
CA GLY A 536 -16.06 -1.66 -50.46
C GLY A 536 -16.57 -1.99 -49.06
N TYR A 537 -15.94 -1.48 -48.00
CA TYR A 537 -16.39 -1.64 -46.62
C TYR A 537 -17.19 -0.43 -46.14
N ARG A 538 -18.20 -0.67 -45.31
CA ARG A 538 -18.99 0.36 -44.63
C ARG A 538 -18.43 0.57 -43.23
N VAL A 539 -17.94 1.76 -42.94
CA VAL A 539 -17.50 2.12 -41.59
C VAL A 539 -18.72 2.50 -40.76
N ILE A 540 -19.07 1.66 -39.78
CA ILE A 540 -20.26 1.89 -38.96
C ILE A 540 -20.00 2.79 -37.75
N LYS A 541 -18.73 2.87 -37.31
CA LYS A 541 -18.28 3.70 -36.19
C LYS A 541 -16.77 3.88 -36.22
N THR A 542 -16.30 5.00 -35.68
CA THR A 542 -14.89 5.15 -35.29
C THR A 542 -14.81 5.32 -33.78
N LEU A 543 -13.86 4.65 -33.14
CA LEU A 543 -13.51 4.83 -31.73
C LEU A 543 -12.11 5.43 -31.65
N LEU A 544 -11.93 6.43 -30.79
CA LEU A 544 -10.61 6.95 -30.41
C LEU A 544 -10.37 6.64 -28.94
N VAL A 545 -9.31 5.88 -28.67
CA VAL A 545 -8.91 5.49 -27.32
C VAL A 545 -7.65 6.26 -26.92
N ALA A 546 -7.72 7.02 -25.82
CA ALA A 546 -6.61 7.81 -25.30
C ALA A 546 -6.66 7.89 -23.76
N PRO A 547 -5.61 8.36 -23.06
CA PRO A 547 -5.60 8.40 -21.60
C PRO A 547 -6.72 9.25 -21.02
N ASP A 548 -6.85 10.47 -21.54
CA ASP A 548 -7.93 11.41 -21.26
C ASP A 548 -8.02 12.43 -22.41
N PHE A 549 -9.08 13.23 -22.47
CA PHE A 549 -9.33 14.25 -23.49
C PHE A 549 -9.48 15.64 -22.86
N THR A 550 -9.05 16.68 -23.58
CA THR A 550 -9.34 18.06 -23.15
C THR A 550 -10.82 18.42 -23.42
N PRO A 551 -11.43 19.31 -22.63
CA PRO A 551 -12.81 19.77 -22.87
C PRO A 551 -13.04 20.24 -24.32
N ASP A 552 -12.13 21.07 -24.85
CA ASP A 552 -12.18 21.55 -26.23
C ASP A 552 -12.17 20.41 -27.26
N PHE A 553 -11.47 19.31 -26.98
CA PHE A 553 -11.41 18.14 -27.88
C PHE A 553 -12.76 17.42 -27.93
N ILE A 554 -13.43 17.32 -26.78
CA ILE A 554 -14.74 16.68 -26.66
C ILE A 554 -15.78 17.53 -27.42
N GLU A 555 -15.76 18.85 -27.22
CA GLU A 555 -16.65 19.78 -27.92
C GLU A 555 -16.45 19.75 -29.43
N ASP A 556 -15.20 19.79 -29.90
CA ASP A 556 -14.87 19.66 -31.33
C ASP A 556 -15.36 18.31 -31.92
N CYS A 557 -15.29 17.23 -31.14
CA CYS A 557 -15.77 15.91 -31.54
C CYS A 557 -17.30 15.87 -31.66
N ASP A 558 -18.01 16.51 -30.75
CA ASP A 558 -19.48 16.62 -30.78
C ASP A 558 -19.97 17.40 -32.02
N LEU A 559 -19.20 18.39 -32.47
CA LEU A 559 -19.54 19.21 -33.63
C LEU A 559 -19.31 18.50 -34.99
N ASP A 560 -18.34 17.59 -35.09
CA ASP A 560 -17.99 16.89 -36.35
C ASP A 560 -18.76 15.56 -36.52
N ILE A 561 -20.06 15.68 -36.80
CA ILE A 561 -21.00 14.54 -36.94
C ILE A 561 -20.59 13.60 -38.09
N GLU A 562 -19.88 14.08 -39.11
CA GLU A 562 -19.46 13.29 -40.28
C GLU A 562 -18.49 12.16 -39.90
N LEU A 563 -17.69 12.34 -38.86
CA LEU A 563 -16.71 11.35 -38.42
C LEU A 563 -17.35 10.10 -37.79
N ASN A 564 -18.57 10.23 -37.27
CA ASN A 564 -19.22 9.23 -36.42
C ASN A 564 -18.23 8.66 -35.36
N LEU A 565 -17.51 9.58 -34.71
CA LEU A 565 -16.46 9.30 -33.74
C LEU A 565 -17.02 9.23 -32.33
N SER A 566 -16.60 8.24 -31.55
CA SER A 566 -16.78 8.19 -30.10
C SER A 566 -15.43 8.08 -29.42
N LEU A 567 -15.30 8.78 -28.30
CA LEU A 567 -14.11 8.89 -27.47
C LEU A 567 -14.23 7.93 -26.30
N ILE A 568 -13.14 7.23 -25.99
CA ILE A 568 -13.07 6.30 -24.85
C ILE A 568 -11.76 6.60 -24.12
N THR A 569 -11.83 6.92 -22.82
CA THR A 569 -10.60 7.07 -22.04
C THR A 569 -10.01 5.70 -21.71
N SER A 570 -8.69 5.63 -21.42
CA SER A 570 -8.05 4.36 -21.03
C SER A 570 -8.73 3.76 -19.81
N GLU A 571 -9.06 4.59 -18.83
CA GLU A 571 -9.78 4.21 -17.61
C GLU A 571 -11.19 3.67 -17.94
N THR A 572 -11.93 4.36 -18.81
CA THR A 572 -13.28 3.93 -19.22
C THR A 572 -13.24 2.55 -19.89
N LEU A 573 -12.32 2.33 -20.84
CA LEU A 573 -12.21 1.04 -21.53
C LEU A 573 -11.82 -0.08 -20.56
N TYR A 574 -10.88 0.19 -19.66
CA TYR A 574 -10.46 -0.75 -18.63
C TYR A 574 -11.61 -1.13 -17.71
N ASN A 575 -12.37 -0.15 -17.21
CA ASN A 575 -13.52 -0.38 -16.32
C ASN A 575 -14.64 -1.16 -17.01
N ILE A 576 -14.93 -0.86 -18.29
CA ILE A 576 -15.90 -1.61 -19.09
C ILE A 576 -15.46 -3.07 -19.23
N TRP A 577 -14.20 -3.30 -19.60
CA TRP A 577 -13.65 -4.65 -19.74
C TRP A 577 -13.70 -5.43 -18.41
N ASN A 578 -13.20 -4.83 -17.33
CA ASN A 578 -13.14 -5.48 -16.03
C ASN A 578 -14.55 -5.79 -15.49
N GLY A 579 -15.49 -4.86 -15.64
CA GLY A 579 -16.88 -5.10 -15.31
C GLY A 579 -17.51 -6.19 -16.17
N PHE A 580 -17.26 -6.20 -17.48
CA PHE A 580 -17.84 -7.17 -18.42
C PHE A 580 -17.45 -8.62 -18.10
N LYS A 581 -16.31 -8.88 -17.46
CA LYS A 581 -15.94 -10.21 -16.95
C LYS A 581 -17.01 -10.84 -16.04
N HIS A 582 -17.82 -10.01 -15.39
CA HIS A 582 -18.90 -10.41 -14.48
C HIS A 582 -20.28 -10.38 -15.15
N ALA A 583 -20.35 -10.02 -16.43
CA ALA A 583 -21.59 -9.98 -17.18
C ALA A 583 -22.06 -11.40 -17.55
N PRO A 584 -23.37 -11.66 -17.58
CA PRO A 584 -23.89 -12.94 -18.06
C PRO A 584 -23.73 -13.14 -19.58
N GLN A 585 -23.50 -12.06 -20.34
CA GLN A 585 -23.31 -12.11 -21.79
C GLN A 585 -21.86 -12.50 -22.13
N GLN A 586 -21.67 -13.31 -23.17
CA GLN A 586 -20.35 -13.68 -23.68
C GLN A 586 -19.77 -12.68 -24.70
N VAL A 587 -20.63 -11.85 -25.30
CA VAL A 587 -20.24 -10.85 -26.31
C VAL A 587 -20.78 -9.50 -25.90
N PHE A 588 -19.91 -8.49 -25.88
CA PHE A 588 -20.27 -7.13 -25.54
C PHE A 588 -21.25 -6.55 -26.58
N PRO A 589 -22.37 -5.93 -26.15
CA PRO A 589 -23.32 -5.32 -27.09
C PRO A 589 -22.74 -4.08 -27.78
N THR A 590 -22.41 -4.20 -29.08
CA THR A 590 -21.80 -3.14 -29.91
C THR A 590 -22.56 -1.81 -29.84
N ASN A 591 -23.89 -1.85 -29.73
CA ASN A 591 -24.76 -0.67 -29.68
C ASN A 591 -24.50 0.25 -28.48
N LEU A 592 -23.87 -0.25 -27.41
CA LEU A 592 -23.52 0.54 -26.24
C LEU A 592 -22.36 1.52 -26.51
N LEU A 593 -21.54 1.26 -27.54
CA LEU A 593 -20.45 2.16 -27.97
C LEU A 593 -20.87 3.16 -29.06
N MET A 594 -22.15 3.16 -29.47
CA MET A 594 -22.58 3.87 -30.67
C MET A 594 -23.16 5.27 -30.41
N ARG A 595 -23.57 5.57 -29.16
CA ARG A 595 -24.48 6.68 -28.87
C ARG A 595 -23.82 7.94 -28.34
N ASP A 596 -22.85 7.81 -27.45
CA ASP A 596 -22.23 8.97 -26.79
C ASP A 596 -20.98 9.42 -27.55
N ALA A 597 -20.73 10.72 -27.61
CA ALA A 597 -19.46 11.24 -28.13
C ALA A 597 -18.30 10.96 -27.17
N LEU A 598 -18.52 11.04 -25.86
CA LEU A 598 -17.63 10.49 -24.84
C LEU A 598 -18.33 9.34 -24.11
N ILE A 599 -17.77 8.15 -24.24
CA ILE A 599 -18.33 6.94 -23.62
C ILE A 599 -18.20 7.03 -22.09
N SER A 600 -19.25 6.59 -21.38
CA SER A 600 -19.27 6.48 -19.92
C SER A 600 -19.40 5.02 -19.50
N ASP A 601 -18.43 4.55 -18.73
CA ASP A 601 -18.43 3.23 -18.09
C ASP A 601 -19.63 3.04 -17.16
N GLN A 602 -19.96 4.02 -16.32
CA GLN A 602 -21.10 3.96 -15.40
C GLN A 602 -22.43 3.67 -16.12
N LYS A 603 -22.67 4.34 -17.26
CA LYS A 603 -23.86 4.09 -18.08
C LYS A 603 -23.86 2.66 -18.66
N ILE A 604 -22.70 2.22 -19.15
CA ILE A 604 -22.52 0.91 -19.79
C ILE A 604 -22.68 -0.23 -18.77
N LEU A 605 -21.97 -0.17 -17.65
CA LEU A 605 -22.01 -1.18 -16.59
C LEU A 605 -23.43 -1.31 -16.01
N LYS A 606 -24.12 -0.18 -15.82
CA LYS A 606 -25.54 -0.17 -15.44
C LYS A 606 -26.44 -0.82 -16.48
N ALA A 607 -26.20 -0.59 -17.77
CA ALA A 607 -26.96 -1.23 -18.85
C ALA A 607 -26.71 -2.75 -18.91
N LEU A 608 -25.49 -3.18 -18.57
CA LEU A 608 -25.10 -4.59 -18.44
C LEU A 608 -25.60 -5.25 -17.15
N LYS A 609 -26.24 -4.50 -16.25
CA LYS A 609 -26.72 -4.94 -14.93
C LYS A 609 -25.59 -5.43 -14.01
N ILE A 610 -24.39 -4.91 -14.18
CA ILE A 610 -23.27 -5.09 -13.27
C ILE A 610 -23.41 -4.02 -12.18
N LYS A 611 -23.30 -4.44 -10.91
CA LYS A 611 -23.48 -3.56 -9.76
C LYS A 611 -22.20 -2.83 -9.40
#